data_AF-T0FVU8-F1
#
_entry.id   AF-T0FVU8-F1
#
_cell.length_a   1.000
_cell.length_b   1.000
_cell.length_c   1.000
_cell.angle_alpha   90.00
_cell.angle_beta   90.00
_cell.angle_gamma   90.00
#
_symmetry.space_group_name_H-M   'P 1'
#
loop_
_entity.id
_entity.type
_entity.pdbx_description
1 polymer ?
#
loop_
_entity_poly.entity_id
_entity_poly.type
_entity_poly.pdbx_seq_one_letter_code
_entity_poly.pdbx_strand_id
1 'polypeptide(L)'
;MKIDIAGEDLVTQEIIVRILKDYRNDVEIGARIPARGSQIKDISRKLNRVSTPTILLTDLDNYLCASALMSDWLSGDSLRDHLLFRVACDEGESWLMSDVSGFSKWLSIDENLIPQTSSKDKRRPDCMELNFNFKPSLYLMRELAVRSSDMTLREKLIPKAYAKKGPEYNSALLPFIQNIWNIEAAKRNSYSLRRAVERIQEFQM
;
A
#
# COMPACT_ATOMS: atom_id res chain seq x y z
N MET A 1 20.41 0.96 11.59
CA MET A 1 19.28 1.14 12.54
C MET A 1 18.29 0.01 12.35
N LYS A 2 17.65 -0.52 13.40
CA LYS A 2 16.62 -1.57 13.26
C LYS A 2 15.22 -0.96 13.29
N ILE A 3 14.37 -1.28 12.32
CA ILE A 3 13.00 -0.76 12.20
C ILE A 3 12.01 -1.92 12.13
N ASP A 4 11.02 -1.93 13.02
CA ASP A 4 9.89 -2.84 12.95
C ASP A 4 8.85 -2.36 11.93
N ILE A 5 8.09 -3.29 11.35
CA ILE A 5 7.08 -2.96 10.34
C ILE A 5 5.71 -3.48 10.75
N ALA A 6 4.68 -2.68 10.50
CA ALA A 6 3.29 -3.04 10.74
C ALA A 6 2.44 -2.68 9.50
N GLY A 7 1.53 -3.59 9.14
CA GLY A 7 0.56 -3.37 8.06
C GLY A 7 -0.65 -4.27 8.23
N GLU A 8 -1.75 -3.92 7.59
CA GLU A 8 -3.04 -4.62 7.69
C GLU A 8 -2.99 -6.08 7.24
N ASP A 9 -2.12 -6.37 6.28
CA ASP A 9 -1.90 -7.68 5.70
C ASP A 9 -0.47 -7.86 5.18
N LEU A 10 -0.20 -8.99 4.50
CA LEU A 10 1.12 -9.28 3.96
C LEU A 10 1.52 -8.36 2.80
N VAL A 11 0.54 -7.86 2.03
CA VAL A 11 0.79 -6.99 0.88
C VAL A 11 1.30 -5.63 1.37
N THR A 12 0.58 -5.02 2.31
CA THR A 12 0.98 -3.74 2.93
C THR A 12 2.34 -3.83 3.63
N GLN A 13 2.62 -4.92 4.33
CA GLN A 13 3.94 -5.13 4.94
C GLN A 13 5.05 -5.28 3.90
N GLU A 14 4.82 -6.03 2.82
CA GLU A 14 5.84 -6.22 1.79
C GLU A 14 6.11 -4.95 0.98
N ILE A 15 5.11 -4.07 0.82
CA ILE A 15 5.31 -2.72 0.29
C ILE A 15 6.34 -1.95 1.12
N ILE A 16 6.20 -1.95 2.46
CA ILE A 16 7.17 -1.28 3.35
C ILE A 16 8.56 -1.90 3.17
N VAL A 17 8.66 -3.23 3.17
CA VAL A 17 9.92 -3.97 3.00
C VAL A 17 10.60 -3.57 1.71
N ARG A 18 9.85 -3.53 0.61
CA ARG A 18 10.40 -3.19 -0.70
C ARG A 18 10.90 -1.75 -0.74
N ILE A 19 10.14 -0.80 -0.19
CA ILE A 19 10.59 0.61 -0.08
C ILE A 19 11.86 0.70 0.78
N LEU A 20 11.94 0.03 1.92
CA LEU A 20 13.13 0.06 2.76
C LEU A 20 14.36 -0.51 2.04
N LYS A 21 14.20 -1.65 1.35
CA LYS A 21 15.29 -2.25 0.57
C LYS A 21 15.81 -1.35 -0.55
N ASP A 22 14.91 -0.63 -1.23
CA ASP A 22 15.28 0.19 -2.38
C ASP A 22 15.87 1.56 -1.98
N TYR A 23 15.47 2.11 -0.83
CA TYR A 23 15.81 3.49 -0.45
C TYR A 23 16.57 3.64 0.87
N ARG A 24 16.69 2.59 1.68
CA ARG A 24 17.31 2.61 3.01
C ARG A 24 18.17 1.38 3.26
N ASN A 25 19.30 1.29 2.56
CA ASN A 25 20.28 0.22 2.76
C ASN A 25 21.02 0.29 4.12
N ASP A 26 20.83 1.37 4.88
CA ASP A 26 21.37 1.62 6.22
C ASP A 26 20.51 1.03 7.36
N VAL A 27 19.33 0.48 7.03
CA VAL A 27 18.39 -0.05 8.02
C VAL A 27 18.24 -1.56 7.92
N GLU A 28 18.15 -2.21 9.08
CA GLU A 28 17.77 -3.61 9.23
C GLU A 28 16.27 -3.68 9.47
N ILE A 29 15.57 -4.53 8.70
CA ILE A 29 14.15 -4.79 8.91
C ILE A 29 14.01 -5.73 10.11
N GLY A 30 13.33 -5.26 11.15
CA GLY A 30 13.10 -5.99 12.39
C GLY A 30 11.83 -6.83 12.36
N ALA A 31 11.07 -6.77 13.45
CA ALA A 31 9.86 -7.57 13.60
C ALA A 31 8.79 -7.13 12.61
N ARG A 32 8.08 -8.12 12.04
CA ARG A 32 6.82 -7.90 11.34
C ARG A 32 5.70 -8.00 12.37
N ILE A 33 5.16 -6.86 12.78
CA ILE A 33 4.11 -6.79 13.80
C ILE A 33 2.83 -7.41 13.22
N PRO A 34 2.33 -8.51 13.79
CA PRO A 34 1.14 -9.17 13.27
C PRO A 34 -0.09 -8.31 13.56
N ALA A 35 -0.77 -7.89 12.50
CA ALA A 35 -2.09 -7.30 12.57
C ALA A 35 -3.01 -8.02 11.60
N ARG A 36 -4.29 -8.12 11.95
CA ARG A 36 -5.33 -8.64 11.04
C ARG A 36 -6.49 -7.67 10.97
N GLY A 37 -6.70 -7.09 9.80
CA GLY A 37 -7.84 -6.19 9.52
C GLY A 37 -7.98 -5.13 10.61
N SER A 38 -9.15 -5.03 11.23
CA SER A 38 -9.49 -3.99 12.21
C SER A 38 -8.61 -3.92 13.46
N GLN A 39 -7.78 -4.95 13.75
CA GLN A 39 -6.84 -4.92 14.88
C GLN A 39 -5.73 -3.88 14.72
N ILE A 40 -5.42 -3.47 13.49
CA ILE A 40 -4.34 -2.52 13.22
C ILE A 40 -4.58 -1.17 13.93
N LYS A 41 -5.85 -0.77 14.11
CA LYS A 41 -6.23 0.46 14.83
C LYS A 41 -5.83 0.41 16.30
N ASP A 42 -6.03 -0.73 16.96
CA ASP A 42 -5.63 -0.89 18.37
C ASP A 42 -4.12 -1.07 18.50
N ILE A 43 -3.48 -1.68 17.51
CA ILE A 43 -2.03 -1.81 17.44
C ILE A 43 -1.36 -0.45 17.25
N SER A 44 -1.88 0.44 16.40
CA SER A 44 -1.27 1.75 16.16
C SER A 44 -1.12 2.58 17.46
N ARG A 45 -2.12 2.54 18.35
CA ARG A 45 -2.04 3.19 19.68
C ARG A 45 -0.92 2.63 20.54
N LYS A 46 -0.74 1.31 20.53
CA LYS A 46 0.32 0.64 21.29
C LYS A 46 1.69 0.98 20.71
N LEU A 47 1.82 0.93 19.38
CA LEU A 47 3.04 1.31 18.68
C LEU A 47 3.42 2.76 18.97
N ASN A 48 2.45 3.68 19.06
CA ASN A 48 2.71 5.09 19.40
C ASN A 48 3.19 5.30 20.85
N ARG A 49 3.22 4.26 21.68
CA ARG A 49 3.68 4.30 23.08
C ARG A 49 4.98 3.52 23.30
N VAL A 50 5.41 2.73 22.32
CA VAL A 50 6.60 1.88 22.44
C VAL A 50 7.74 2.54 21.69
N SER A 51 8.86 2.82 22.35
CA SER A 51 10.02 3.53 21.79
C SER A 51 10.78 2.82 20.67
N THR A 52 10.28 1.67 20.18
CA THR A 52 10.91 0.94 19.08
C THR A 52 10.53 1.59 17.75
N PRO A 53 11.50 2.01 16.91
CA PRO A 53 11.23 2.57 15.60
C PRO A 53 10.35 1.65 14.78
N THR A 54 9.18 2.15 14.39
CA THR A 54 8.19 1.35 13.67
C THR A 54 7.64 2.13 12.49
N ILE A 55 7.55 1.48 11.33
CA ILE A 55 6.80 1.98 10.18
C ILE A 55 5.46 1.24 10.12
N LEU A 56 4.37 2.01 10.15
CA LEU A 56 3.01 1.52 10.02
C LEU A 56 2.46 1.99 8.67
N LEU A 57 1.98 1.06 7.83
CA LEU A 57 1.25 1.36 6.59
C LEU A 57 -0.17 0.80 6.65
N THR A 58 -1.14 1.60 6.28
CA THR A 58 -2.56 1.24 6.31
C THR A 58 -3.32 1.86 5.15
N ASP A 59 -4.52 1.38 4.89
CA ASP A 59 -5.41 1.90 3.85
C ASP A 59 -6.23 3.07 4.39
N LEU A 60 -6.62 4.02 3.52
CA LEU A 60 -7.50 5.13 3.93
C LEU A 60 -8.93 4.63 4.19
N ASP A 61 -9.34 3.54 3.53
CA ASP A 61 -10.69 3.00 3.56
C ASP A 61 -11.76 4.05 3.29
N ASN A 62 -12.57 4.40 4.29
CA ASN A 62 -13.71 5.30 4.18
C ASN A 62 -13.48 6.64 4.91
N TYR A 63 -12.25 6.90 5.38
CA TYR A 63 -11.93 8.16 6.03
C TYR A 63 -11.82 9.29 5.00
N LEU A 64 -12.17 10.51 5.41
CA LEU A 64 -12.09 11.69 4.55
C LEU A 64 -10.64 11.98 4.09
N CYS A 65 -9.68 11.76 4.97
CA CYS A 65 -8.26 11.98 4.70
C CYS A 65 -7.37 11.26 5.72
N ALA A 66 -6.08 11.12 5.39
CA ALA A 66 -5.10 10.45 6.23
C ALA A 66 -4.97 11.05 7.64
N SER A 67 -5.02 12.38 7.77
CA SER A 67 -4.93 13.03 9.08
C SER A 67 -6.14 12.74 9.97
N ALA A 68 -7.35 12.63 9.41
CA ALA A 68 -8.55 12.24 10.13
C ALA A 68 -8.45 10.80 10.64
N LEU A 69 -7.97 9.88 9.79
CA LEU A 69 -7.70 8.49 10.17
C LEU A 69 -6.70 8.41 11.32
N MET A 70 -5.54 9.08 11.18
CA MET A 70 -4.49 9.07 12.19
C MET A 70 -4.98 9.65 13.52
N SER A 71 -5.73 10.76 13.50
CA SER A 71 -6.27 11.39 14.70
C SER A 71 -7.24 10.47 15.46
N ASP A 72 -8.15 9.80 14.74
CA ASP A 72 -9.07 8.84 15.35
C ASP A 72 -8.35 7.59 15.87
N TRP A 73 -7.40 7.05 15.10
CA TRP A 73 -6.66 5.86 15.51
C TRP A 73 -5.80 6.11 16.73
N LEU A 74 -5.17 7.28 16.83
CA LEU A 74 -4.38 7.67 18.00
C LEU A 74 -5.23 8.25 19.13
N SER A 75 -6.57 8.27 19.00
CA SER A 75 -7.48 8.84 20.00
C SER A 75 -7.12 10.28 20.43
N GLY A 76 -6.63 11.08 19.48
CA GLY A 76 -6.18 12.45 19.74
C GLY A 76 -4.75 12.59 20.30
N ASP A 77 -4.06 11.48 20.61
CA ASP A 77 -2.64 11.52 20.99
C ASP A 77 -1.79 12.05 19.82
N SER A 78 -0.77 12.85 20.13
CA SER A 78 0.24 13.26 19.15
C SER A 78 1.01 12.04 18.64
N LEU A 79 1.27 11.98 17.34
CA LEU A 79 2.18 10.99 16.75
C LEU A 79 3.59 11.18 17.33
N ARG A 80 4.19 10.11 17.83
CA ARG A 80 5.56 10.13 18.38
C ARG A 80 6.59 9.90 17.28
N ASP A 81 7.78 10.46 17.46
CA ASP A 81 8.86 10.45 16.46
C ASP A 81 9.41 9.05 16.14
N HIS A 82 9.20 8.05 17.01
CA HIS A 82 9.56 6.66 16.74
C HIS A 82 8.51 5.89 15.92
N LEU A 83 7.34 6.46 15.65
CA LEU A 83 6.30 5.83 14.83
C LEU A 83 6.10 6.62 13.54
N LEU A 84 6.56 6.06 12.42
CA LEU A 84 6.20 6.58 11.10
C LEU A 84 4.88 5.95 10.64
N PHE A 85 3.79 6.70 10.81
CA PHE A 85 2.46 6.28 10.40
C PHE A 85 2.11 6.81 9.00
N ARG A 86 2.01 5.91 8.02
CA ARG A 86 1.64 6.18 6.63
C ARG A 86 0.29 5.58 6.27
N VAL A 87 -0.42 6.30 5.41
CA VAL A 87 -1.74 5.92 4.89
C VAL A 87 -1.68 6.00 3.36
N ALA A 88 -2.09 4.94 2.67
CA ALA A 88 -2.31 4.96 1.22
C ALA A 88 -3.59 5.76 0.91
N CYS A 89 -3.61 6.58 -0.14
CA CYS A 89 -4.77 7.45 -0.40
C CYS A 89 -6.09 6.68 -0.63
N ASP A 90 -6.02 5.42 -1.09
CA ASP A 90 -7.15 4.49 -1.08
C ASP A 90 -6.73 3.21 -0.35
N GLU A 91 -6.06 2.32 -1.07
CA GLU A 91 -5.55 1.04 -0.61
C GLU A 91 -4.12 0.87 -1.13
N GLY A 92 -3.29 0.08 -0.44
CA GLY A 92 -1.91 -0.22 -0.87
C GLY A 92 -1.82 -0.73 -2.31
N GLU A 93 -2.84 -1.42 -2.81
CA GLU A 93 -2.90 -1.88 -4.21
C GLU A 93 -2.93 -0.74 -5.23
N SER A 94 -3.42 0.45 -4.87
CA SER A 94 -3.32 1.63 -5.75
C SER A 94 -1.87 2.02 -6.02
N TRP A 95 -0.99 1.87 -5.04
CA TRP A 95 0.45 2.13 -5.20
C TRP A 95 1.11 1.11 -6.12
N LEU A 96 0.67 -0.15 -6.06
CA LEU A 96 1.15 -1.22 -6.93
C LEU A 96 0.74 -0.96 -8.39
N MET A 97 -0.54 -0.65 -8.61
CA MET A 97 -1.08 -0.34 -9.95
C MET A 97 -0.51 0.96 -10.54
N SER A 98 0.05 1.85 -9.72
CA SER A 98 0.66 3.09 -10.19
C SER A 98 1.94 2.85 -11.00
N ASP A 99 2.57 1.68 -10.85
CA ASP A 99 3.56 1.19 -11.82
C ASP A 99 2.82 0.58 -13.03
N VAL A 100 2.28 1.44 -13.89
CA VAL A 100 1.41 1.04 -15.01
C VAL A 100 2.08 -0.05 -15.88
N SER A 101 3.35 0.14 -16.23
CA SER A 101 4.05 -0.79 -17.14
C SER A 101 4.46 -2.08 -16.45
N GLY A 102 4.99 -2.02 -15.22
CA GLY A 102 5.32 -3.24 -14.49
C GLY A 102 4.08 -4.06 -14.13
N PHE A 103 3.01 -3.39 -13.72
CA PHE A 103 1.76 -4.03 -13.30
C PHE A 103 1.01 -4.66 -14.49
N SER A 104 0.91 -3.97 -15.62
CA SER A 104 0.28 -4.52 -16.84
C SER A 104 1.02 -5.75 -17.35
N LYS A 105 2.36 -5.71 -17.34
CA LYS A 105 3.23 -6.82 -17.74
C LYS A 105 3.06 -8.02 -16.82
N TRP A 106 3.08 -7.79 -15.49
CA TRP A 106 2.88 -8.87 -14.52
C TRP A 106 1.49 -9.50 -14.67
N LEU A 107 0.46 -8.69 -14.85
CA LEU A 107 -0.91 -9.17 -14.99
C LEU A 107 -1.22 -9.65 -16.41
N SER A 108 -0.30 -9.52 -17.36
CA SER A 108 -0.47 -9.90 -18.78
C SER A 108 -1.72 -9.26 -19.42
N ILE A 109 -1.87 -7.95 -19.25
CA ILE A 109 -2.93 -7.10 -19.80
C ILE A 109 -2.38 -5.90 -20.56
N ASP A 110 -3.22 -5.24 -21.36
CA ASP A 110 -2.90 -3.94 -21.98
C ASP A 110 -2.81 -2.83 -20.91
N GLU A 111 -1.80 -1.96 -21.01
CA GLU A 111 -1.59 -0.83 -20.09
C GLU A 111 -2.78 0.14 -20.04
N ASN A 112 -3.51 0.29 -21.15
CA ASN A 112 -4.67 1.19 -21.25
C ASN A 112 -5.85 0.74 -20.40
N LEU A 113 -5.84 -0.50 -19.90
CA LEU A 113 -6.84 -1.00 -18.96
C LEU A 113 -6.61 -0.51 -17.52
N ILE A 114 -5.38 -0.09 -17.19
CA ILE A 114 -5.08 0.48 -15.88
C ILE A 114 -5.72 1.87 -15.80
N PRO A 115 -6.36 2.24 -14.67
CA PRO A 115 -7.00 3.53 -14.54
C PRO A 115 -6.07 4.72 -14.82
N GLN A 116 -6.65 5.82 -15.27
CA GLN A 116 -5.88 7.04 -15.52
C GLN A 116 -5.62 7.80 -14.23
N THR A 117 -4.44 8.40 -14.13
CA THR A 117 -4.06 9.27 -13.02
C THR A 117 -4.71 10.65 -13.17
N SER A 118 -5.32 11.17 -12.11
CA SER A 118 -5.74 12.57 -12.05
C SER A 118 -5.67 13.12 -10.62
N SER A 119 -5.83 14.43 -10.46
CA SER A 119 -5.90 15.01 -9.13
C SER A 119 -7.23 14.70 -8.44
N LYS A 120 -7.16 14.19 -7.21
CA LYS A 120 -8.34 13.92 -6.37
C LYS A 120 -8.90 15.16 -5.67
N ASP A 121 -8.12 16.22 -5.53
CA ASP A 121 -8.59 17.51 -5.01
C ASP A 121 -8.28 18.60 -6.03
N LYS A 122 -9.32 19.20 -6.62
CA LYS A 122 -9.20 20.27 -7.62
C LYS A 122 -8.34 21.46 -7.17
N ARG A 123 -8.19 21.67 -5.85
CA ARG A 123 -7.35 22.73 -5.26
C ARG A 123 -5.88 22.32 -5.12
N ARG A 124 -5.58 21.04 -5.30
CA ARG A 124 -4.26 20.42 -5.21
C ARG A 124 -3.98 19.64 -6.51
N PRO A 125 -3.76 20.33 -7.63
CA PRO A 125 -3.50 19.68 -8.92
C PRO A 125 -2.22 18.83 -8.91
N ASP A 126 -1.34 19.04 -7.93
CA ASP A 126 -0.13 18.25 -7.68
C ASP A 126 -0.39 16.89 -7.02
N CYS A 127 -1.56 16.71 -6.38
CA CYS A 127 -1.95 15.49 -5.69
C CYS A 127 -2.59 14.47 -6.66
N MET A 128 -1.75 13.96 -7.56
CA MET A 128 -2.13 13.00 -8.59
C MET A 128 -2.23 11.59 -8.01
N GLU A 129 -3.33 10.90 -8.27
CA GLU A 129 -3.57 9.49 -7.90
C GLU A 129 -4.32 8.77 -9.02
N LEU A 130 -4.26 7.44 -9.06
CA LEU A 130 -5.14 6.65 -9.91
C LEU A 130 -6.61 6.84 -9.49
N ASN A 131 -7.49 7.02 -10.47
CA ASN A 131 -8.92 7.16 -10.20
C ASN A 131 -9.63 5.82 -10.33
N PHE A 132 -10.14 5.30 -9.22
CA PHE A 132 -10.96 4.10 -9.24
C PHE A 132 -12.43 4.44 -9.00
N ASN A 133 -13.31 3.73 -9.72
CA ASN A 133 -14.76 3.85 -9.50
C ASN A 133 -15.22 3.13 -8.21
N PHE A 134 -14.35 2.30 -7.63
CA PHE A 134 -14.54 1.55 -6.39
C PHE A 134 -13.18 1.11 -5.84
N LYS A 135 -13.15 0.42 -4.69
CA LYS A 135 -11.91 0.01 -4.00
C LYS A 135 -10.84 -0.59 -4.95
N PRO A 136 -9.57 -0.12 -4.91
CA PRO A 136 -8.49 -0.59 -5.78
C PRO A 136 -8.30 -2.11 -5.81
N SER A 137 -8.32 -2.78 -4.65
CA SER A 137 -8.22 -4.24 -4.56
C SER A 137 -9.36 -4.94 -5.31
N LEU A 138 -10.58 -4.43 -5.18
CA LEU A 138 -11.75 -4.93 -5.88
C LEU A 138 -11.66 -4.67 -7.39
N TYR A 139 -11.16 -3.50 -7.79
CA TYR A 139 -10.93 -3.13 -9.18
C TYR A 139 -9.92 -4.07 -9.84
N LEU A 140 -8.80 -4.34 -9.18
CA LEU A 140 -7.83 -5.33 -9.60
C LEU A 140 -8.50 -6.67 -9.91
N MET A 141 -9.31 -7.20 -8.98
CA MET A 141 -9.91 -8.52 -9.15
C MET A 141 -11.01 -8.57 -10.21
N ARG A 142 -11.87 -7.55 -10.29
CA ARG A 142 -13.08 -7.56 -11.13
C ARG A 142 -12.89 -7.00 -12.52
N GLU A 143 -11.96 -6.07 -12.69
CA GLU A 143 -11.75 -5.37 -13.96
C GLU A 143 -10.43 -5.77 -14.61
N LEU A 144 -9.34 -5.82 -13.85
CA LEU A 144 -8.03 -6.08 -14.43
C LEU A 144 -7.77 -7.58 -14.60
N ALA A 145 -7.87 -8.35 -13.50
CA ALA A 145 -7.53 -9.77 -13.50
C ALA A 145 -8.38 -10.56 -14.50
N VAL A 146 -9.67 -10.26 -14.64
CA VAL A 146 -10.56 -10.95 -15.60
C VAL A 146 -10.13 -10.80 -17.06
N ARG A 147 -9.35 -9.76 -17.39
CA ARG A 147 -8.82 -9.47 -18.74
C ARG A 147 -7.43 -10.06 -18.96
N SER A 148 -6.79 -10.61 -17.93
CA SER A 148 -5.49 -11.24 -18.04
C SER A 148 -5.51 -12.41 -19.03
N SER A 149 -4.45 -12.50 -19.84
CA SER A 149 -4.20 -13.69 -20.66
C SER A 149 -3.55 -14.83 -19.88
N ASP A 150 -3.04 -14.58 -18.66
CA ASP A 150 -2.52 -15.60 -17.75
C ASP A 150 -3.65 -16.24 -16.94
N MET A 151 -4.04 -17.45 -17.35
CA MET A 151 -5.10 -18.22 -16.69
C MET A 151 -4.76 -18.60 -15.25
N THR A 152 -3.49 -18.90 -14.97
CA THR A 152 -3.06 -19.28 -13.61
C THR A 152 -3.17 -18.07 -12.68
N LEU A 153 -2.73 -16.89 -13.11
CA LEU A 153 -2.85 -15.68 -12.31
C LEU A 153 -4.32 -15.29 -12.06
N ARG A 154 -5.18 -15.49 -13.05
CA ARG A 154 -6.64 -15.32 -12.91
C ARG A 154 -7.24 -16.16 -11.80
N GLU A 155 -6.94 -17.46 -11.79
CA GLU A 155 -7.47 -18.38 -10.79
C GLU A 155 -7.03 -18.02 -9.36
N LYS A 156 -5.86 -17.40 -9.22
CA LYS A 156 -5.31 -16.94 -7.94
C LYS A 156 -5.98 -15.66 -7.43
N LEU A 157 -6.24 -14.71 -8.33
CA LEU A 157 -6.72 -13.37 -7.97
C LEU A 157 -8.24 -13.25 -7.94
N ILE A 158 -8.96 -13.97 -8.80
CA ILE A 158 -10.41 -13.84 -8.91
C ILE A 158 -11.08 -14.60 -7.74
N PRO A 159 -11.95 -13.94 -6.95
CA PRO A 159 -12.66 -14.61 -5.87
C PRO A 159 -13.54 -15.76 -6.37
N LYS A 160 -13.50 -16.88 -5.64
CA LYS A 160 -14.42 -18.01 -5.86
C LYS A 160 -15.65 -17.85 -4.97
N ALA A 161 -16.84 -17.97 -5.55
CA ALA A 161 -18.13 -17.89 -4.84
C ALA A 161 -18.27 -16.62 -3.98
N TYR A 162 -18.54 -16.76 -2.68
CA TYR A 162 -18.81 -15.65 -1.74
C TYR A 162 -17.55 -15.03 -1.11
N ALA A 163 -16.34 -15.42 -1.55
CA ALA A 163 -15.10 -14.86 -1.02
C ALA A 163 -14.92 -13.38 -1.41
N LYS A 164 -14.31 -12.59 -0.52
CA LYS A 164 -13.99 -11.18 -0.79
C LYS A 164 -12.73 -10.99 -1.63
N LYS A 165 -11.75 -11.87 -1.49
CA LYS A 165 -10.48 -11.88 -2.23
C LYS A 165 -10.29 -13.23 -2.94
N GLY A 166 -9.44 -13.25 -3.98
CA GLY A 166 -8.98 -14.47 -4.63
C GLY A 166 -8.30 -15.45 -3.66
N PRO A 167 -8.32 -16.77 -3.96
CA PRO A 167 -7.81 -17.80 -3.06
C PRO A 167 -6.32 -17.63 -2.72
N GLU A 168 -5.54 -17.06 -3.63
CA GLU A 168 -4.10 -16.85 -3.50
C GLU A 168 -3.75 -15.37 -3.68
N TYR A 169 -4.67 -14.46 -3.35
CA TYR A 169 -4.53 -13.03 -3.64
C TYR A 169 -3.20 -12.45 -3.12
N ASN A 170 -2.90 -12.64 -1.82
CA ASN A 170 -1.66 -12.13 -1.23
C ASN A 170 -0.43 -12.83 -1.84
N SER A 171 -0.44 -14.16 -1.95
CA SER A 171 0.69 -14.92 -2.49
C SER A 171 0.96 -14.66 -3.96
N ALA A 172 -0.04 -14.21 -4.74
CA ALA A 172 0.13 -13.78 -6.12
C ALA A 172 0.77 -12.39 -6.22
N LEU A 173 0.45 -11.47 -5.31
CA LEU A 173 1.01 -10.11 -5.30
C LEU A 173 2.44 -10.03 -4.77
N LEU A 174 2.81 -10.89 -3.80
CA LEU A 174 4.15 -10.83 -3.20
C LEU A 174 5.30 -10.93 -4.22
N PRO A 175 5.30 -11.87 -5.20
CA PRO A 175 6.33 -11.93 -6.23
C PRO A 175 6.41 -10.68 -7.10
N PHE A 176 5.27 -10.02 -7.38
CA PHE A 176 5.25 -8.76 -8.10
C PHE A 176 5.98 -7.66 -7.32
N ILE A 177 5.58 -7.47 -6.05
CA ILE A 177 6.17 -6.47 -5.15
C ILE A 177 7.68 -6.68 -5.02
N GLN A 178 8.09 -7.94 -4.89
CA GLN A 178 9.49 -8.29 -4.63
C GLN A 178 10.40 -8.14 -5.85
N ASN A 179 9.90 -8.44 -7.05
CA ASN A 179 10.78 -8.68 -8.20
C ASN A 179 10.47 -7.81 -9.42
N ILE A 180 9.28 -7.23 -9.52
CA ILE A 180 8.81 -6.55 -10.74
C ILE A 180 8.48 -5.08 -10.46
N TRP A 181 7.86 -4.78 -9.32
CA TRP A 181 7.34 -3.46 -8.99
C TRP A 181 8.42 -2.38 -9.06
N ASN A 182 8.20 -1.41 -9.95
CA ASN A 182 9.07 -0.25 -10.14
C ASN A 182 8.53 0.95 -9.35
N ILE A 183 9.10 1.18 -8.16
CA ILE A 183 8.68 2.28 -7.28
C ILE A 183 8.93 3.65 -7.95
N GLU A 184 10.00 3.83 -8.72
CA GLU A 184 10.27 5.10 -9.40
C GLU A 184 9.22 5.45 -10.45
N ALA A 185 8.71 4.45 -11.18
CA ALA A 185 7.58 4.63 -12.08
C ALA A 185 6.29 4.93 -11.28
N ALA A 186 6.02 4.14 -10.24
CA ALA A 186 4.81 4.27 -9.42
C ALA A 186 4.68 5.65 -8.75
N LYS A 187 5.76 6.21 -8.21
CA LYS A 187 5.76 7.53 -7.56
C LYS A 187 5.34 8.68 -8.48
N ARG A 188 5.48 8.52 -9.80
CA ARG A 188 5.05 9.54 -10.78
C ARG A 188 3.53 9.59 -10.91
N ASN A 189 2.87 8.46 -10.64
CA ASN A 189 1.43 8.28 -10.78
C ASN A 189 0.67 8.24 -9.44
N SER A 190 1.40 8.25 -8.31
CA SER A 190 0.80 8.31 -6.96
C SER A 190 1.54 9.28 -6.05
N TYR A 191 0.85 10.36 -5.70
CA TYR A 191 1.31 11.36 -4.74
C TYR A 191 1.52 10.76 -3.35
N SER A 192 0.57 9.98 -2.85
CA SER A 192 0.63 9.37 -1.51
C SER A 192 1.79 8.38 -1.37
N LEU A 193 2.08 7.59 -2.41
CA LEU A 193 3.27 6.75 -2.48
C LEU A 193 4.55 7.59 -2.46
N ARG A 194 4.64 8.60 -3.32
CA ARG A 194 5.81 9.50 -3.36
C ARG A 194 6.10 10.09 -1.98
N ARG A 195 5.06 10.63 -1.33
CA ARG A 195 5.17 11.16 0.04
C ARG A 195 5.59 10.08 1.04
N ALA A 196 5.15 8.84 0.88
CA ALA A 196 5.50 7.74 1.78
C ALA A 196 6.97 7.39 1.66
N VAL A 197 7.48 7.26 0.43
CA VAL A 197 8.89 7.02 0.15
C VAL A 197 9.76 8.13 0.71
N GLU A 198 9.44 9.40 0.43
CA GLU A 198 10.17 10.57 0.97
C GLU A 198 10.28 10.51 2.51
N ARG A 199 9.16 10.26 3.20
CA ARG A 199 9.17 10.17 4.67
C ARG A 199 9.91 8.95 5.20
N ILE A 200 9.88 7.82 4.49
CA ILE A 200 10.65 6.63 4.86
C ILE A 200 12.16 6.90 4.69
N GLN A 201 12.55 7.65 3.66
CA GLN A 201 13.93 8.07 3.45
C GLN A 201 14.44 8.95 4.58
N GLU A 202 13.62 9.90 5.02
CA GLU A 202 13.92 10.84 6.10
C GLU A 202 13.77 10.24 7.50
N PHE A 203 13.21 9.04 7.65
CA PHE A 203 12.88 8.48 8.96
C PHE A 203 14.13 8.12 9.76
N GLN A 204 14.39 8.90 10.79
CA GLN A 204 15.50 8.76 11.72
C GLN A 204 14.96 8.92 13.14
N MET A 205 15.67 8.36 14.11
CA MET A 205 15.43 8.63 15.53
C MET A 205 16.22 9.84 16.00
#